data_AF-A0A5K0Y7R7-F1
#
_entry.id   AF-A0A5K0Y7R7-F1
#
_cell.length_a   1.000
_cell.length_b   1.000
_cell.length_c   1.000
_cell.angle_alpha   90.00
_cell.angle_beta   90.00
_cell.angle_gamma   90.00
#
_symmetry.space_group_name_H-M   'P 1'
#
loop_
_entity.id
_entity.type
_entity.pdbx_description
1 polymer ?
#
loop_
_entity_poly.entity_id
_entity_poly.type
_entity_poly.pdbx_seq_one_letter_code
_entity_poly.pdbx_strand_id
1 'polypeptide(L)'
;FDGDFTLRQWVPETFPVAISDVIDNHLLRESNITPTERLAAMNDLLVMIMEIGLSCSRVPPSERMDMKEVVVGLRRIRQKTRMIEGQFKYIRR
;
A
#
# COMPACT_ATOMS: atom_id res chain seq x y z
N PHE A 1 9.24 -6.03 -11.43
CA PHE A 1 10.36 -6.42 -10.54
C PHE A 1 11.39 -7.12 -11.39
N ASP A 2 12.56 -6.51 -11.59
CA ASP A 2 13.54 -6.98 -12.58
C ASP A 2 14.59 -7.96 -12.02
N GLY A 3 14.43 -8.41 -10.76
CA GLY A 3 15.32 -9.39 -10.12
C GLY A 3 16.70 -8.85 -9.71
N ASP A 4 17.21 -7.82 -10.39
CA ASP A 4 18.53 -7.21 -10.12
C ASP A 4 18.56 -6.35 -8.84
N PHE A 5 17.40 -5.91 -8.37
CA PHE A 5 17.26 -5.11 -7.16
C PHE A 5 16.63 -5.93 -6.04
N THR A 6 17.18 -5.83 -4.83
CA THR A 6 16.44 -6.28 -3.64
C THR A 6 15.18 -5.43 -3.47
N LEU A 7 14.13 -5.94 -2.81
CA LEU A 7 12.92 -5.16 -2.53
C LEU A 7 13.23 -3.81 -1.85
N ARG A 8 14.27 -3.75 -1.01
CA ARG A 8 14.70 -2.50 -0.34
C ARG A 8 15.30 -1.47 -1.29
N GLN A 9 15.82 -1.89 -2.44
CA GLN A 9 16.36 -1.02 -3.48
C GLN A 9 15.31 -0.74 -4.56
N TRP A 10 14.55 -1.75 -4.97
CA TRP A 10 13.54 -1.62 -6.02
C TRP A 10 12.43 -0.65 -5.62
N VAL A 11 11.93 -0.77 -4.38
CA VAL A 11 10.81 0.06 -3.93
C VAL A 11 11.17 1.55 -4.00
N PRO A 12 12.24 2.09 -3.38
CA PRO A 12 12.52 3.52 -3.45
C PRO A 12 12.80 4.03 -4.88
N GLU A 13 13.40 3.21 -5.74
CA GLU A 13 13.73 3.61 -7.13
C GLU A 13 12.51 3.65 -8.06
N THR A 14 11.48 2.85 -7.77
CA THR A 14 10.28 2.73 -8.62
C THR A 14 9.04 3.41 -8.04
N PHE A 15 9.16 3.97 -6.84
CA PHE A 15 8.08 4.59 -6.11
C PHE A 15 7.84 6.05 -6.52
N PRO A 16 6.59 6.51 -6.64
CA PRO A 16 5.33 5.73 -6.61
C PRO A 16 4.89 5.25 -8.01
N VAL A 17 5.67 5.53 -9.06
CA VAL A 17 5.23 5.45 -10.46
C VAL A 17 4.87 4.02 -10.90
N ALA A 18 5.60 2.98 -10.46
CA ALA A 18 5.37 1.60 -10.89
C ALA A 18 4.58 0.76 -9.86
N ILE A 19 3.97 1.38 -8.84
CA ILE A 19 3.22 0.65 -7.80
C ILE A 19 1.96 -0.02 -8.36
N SER A 20 1.32 0.56 -9.38
CA SER A 20 0.16 -0.05 -10.03
C SER A 20 0.49 -1.41 -10.66
N ASP A 21 1.75 -1.59 -11.10
CA ASP A 21 2.17 -2.76 -11.87
C ASP A 21 2.36 -3.99 -10.99
N VAL A 22 2.37 -3.82 -9.66
CA VAL A 22 2.43 -4.92 -8.69
C VAL A 22 1.06 -5.28 -8.10
N ILE A 23 0.00 -4.53 -8.44
CA ILE A 23 -1.36 -4.88 -8.02
C ILE A 23 -1.85 -6.06 -8.84
N ASP A 24 -2.23 -7.14 -8.16
CA ASP A 24 -2.88 -8.27 -8.81
C ASP A 24 -4.22 -7.84 -9.43
N ASN A 25 -4.37 -8.08 -10.73
CA ASN A 25 -5.57 -7.75 -11.50
C ASN A 25 -6.84 -8.43 -10.96
N HIS A 26 -6.73 -9.59 -10.31
CA HIS A 26 -7.84 -10.23 -9.62
C HIS A 26 -8.37 -9.36 -8.48
N LEU A 27 -7.48 -8.71 -7.74
CA LEU A 27 -7.84 -7.79 -6.67
C LEU A 27 -8.52 -6.52 -7.18
N LEU A 28 -8.40 -6.17 -8.46
CA LEU A 28 -9.13 -5.04 -9.06
C LEU A 28 -10.54 -5.43 -9.53
N ARG A 29 -10.79 -6.71 -9.83
CA ARG A 29 -12.06 -7.20 -10.41
C ARG A 29 -13.19 -7.42 -9.40
N GLU A 30 -12.88 -7.65 -8.13
CA GLU A 30 -13.88 -7.98 -7.10
C GLU A 30 -14.57 -6.76 -6.44
N SER A 31 -15.16 -5.82 -7.19
CA SER A 31 -15.82 -4.64 -6.58
C SER A 31 -16.94 -4.03 -7.43
N ASN A 32 -17.89 -3.35 -6.76
CA ASN A 32 -18.99 -2.61 -7.40
C ASN A 32 -18.67 -1.12 -7.68
N ILE A 33 -17.42 -0.67 -7.50
CA ILE A 33 -16.97 0.69 -7.86
C ILE A 33 -16.25 0.67 -9.21
N THR A 34 -16.04 1.85 -9.81
CA THR A 34 -15.31 1.94 -11.07
C THR A 34 -13.86 1.42 -10.87
N PRO A 35 -13.31 0.65 -11.83
CA PRO A 35 -11.96 0.10 -11.71
C PRO A 35 -10.89 1.16 -11.41
N THR A 36 -11.09 2.38 -11.91
CA THR A 36 -10.18 3.52 -11.74
C THR A 36 -10.12 4.05 -10.32
N GLU A 37 -11.27 4.24 -9.66
CA GLU A 37 -11.31 4.70 -8.25
C GLU A 37 -10.72 3.66 -7.31
N ARG A 38 -10.98 2.38 -7.58
CA ARG A 38 -10.37 1.28 -6.83
C ARG A 38 -8.86 1.25 -6.99
N LEU A 39 -8.38 1.36 -8.22
CA LEU A 39 -6.95 1.36 -8.52
C LEU A 39 -6.25 2.51 -7.78
N ALA A 40 -6.82 3.71 -7.80
CA ALA A 40 -6.28 4.86 -7.05
C ALA A 40 -6.25 4.59 -5.54
N ALA A 41 -7.34 4.07 -4.96
CA ALA A 41 -7.40 3.78 -3.52
C ALA A 41 -6.44 2.64 -3.10
N MET A 42 -6.22 1.65 -3.97
CA MET A 42 -5.26 0.56 -3.76
C MET A 42 -3.81 1.04 -3.92
N ASN A 43 -3.54 1.92 -4.88
CA ASN A 43 -2.23 2.57 -5.01
C ASN A 43 -1.88 3.35 -3.73
N ASP A 44 -2.81 4.15 -3.21
CA ASP A 44 -2.65 4.85 -1.93
C ASP A 44 -2.33 3.89 -0.78
N LEU A 45 -3.03 2.75 -0.71
CA LEU A 45 -2.77 1.72 0.30
C LEU A 45 -1.36 1.14 0.18
N LEU A 46 -0.96 0.76 -1.03
CA LEU A 46 0.36 0.19 -1.28
C LEU A 46 1.48 1.18 -0.97
N VAL A 47 1.30 2.45 -1.35
CA VAL A 47 2.23 3.54 -1.03
C VAL A 47 2.50 3.57 0.48
N MET A 48 1.45 3.66 1.30
CA MET A 48 1.62 3.72 2.75
C MET A 48 2.27 2.44 3.33
N ILE A 49 1.91 1.26 2.82
CA ILE A 49 2.50 -0.01 3.26
C ILE A 49 4.00 -0.05 2.94
N MET A 50 4.36 0.36 1.73
CA MET A 50 5.75 0.38 1.27
C MET A 50 6.59 1.40 2.05
N GLU A 51 6.06 2.60 2.33
CA GLU A 51 6.74 3.61 3.15
C GLU A 51 7.06 3.11 4.55
N ILE A 52 6.09 2.48 5.22
CA ILE A 52 6.30 1.88 6.54
C ILE A 52 7.29 0.73 6.46
N GLY A 53 7.13 -0.18 5.48
CA GLY A 53 8.00 -1.33 5.28
C GLY A 53 9.46 -0.92 5.02
N LEU A 54 9.69 0.08 4.16
CA LEU A 54 11.00 0.65 3.90
C LEU A 54 11.61 1.27 5.16
N SER A 55 10.82 2.07 5.87
CA SER A 55 11.31 2.73 7.09
C SER A 55 11.65 1.72 8.19
N CYS A 56 10.87 0.65 8.34
CA CYS A 56 11.17 -0.45 9.28
C CYS A 56 12.38 -1.28 8.85
N SER A 57 12.69 -1.28 7.56
CA SER A 57 13.72 -2.11 6.94
C SER A 57 15.01 -1.33 6.64
N ARG A 58 15.25 -0.21 7.32
CA ARG A 58 16.57 0.42 7.26
C ARG A 58 17.64 -0.45 7.92
N VAL A 59 18.85 -0.43 7.34
CA VAL A 59 19.97 -1.28 7.75
C VAL A 59 20.36 -0.97 9.20
N PRO A 60 20.77 0.26 9.55
CA PRO A 60 21.05 0.61 10.93
C PRO A 60 19.75 0.66 11.77
N PRO A 61 19.72 0.02 12.95
CA PRO A 61 18.54 0.04 13.83
C PRO A 61 18.10 1.44 14.22
N SER A 62 19.05 2.37 14.38
CA SER A 62 18.80 3.76 14.79
C SER A 62 18.06 4.59 13.75
N GLU A 63 18.08 4.20 12.48
CA GLU A 63 17.35 4.92 11.43
C GLU A 63 15.95 4.36 11.20
N ARG A 64 15.61 3.22 11.79
CA ARG A 64 14.29 2.60 11.63
C ARG A 64 13.23 3.47 12.29
N MET A 65 12.04 3.46 11.72
CA MET A 65 10.87 4.13 12.29
C MET A 65 10.58 3.62 13.71
N ASP A 66 10.24 4.54 14.62
CA ASP A 66 9.83 4.18 15.97
C ASP A 66 8.58 3.29 15.94
N MET A 67 8.55 2.22 16.74
CA MET A 67 7.44 1.25 16.72
C MET A 67 6.09 1.86 17.10
N LYS A 68 6.05 2.96 17.86
CA LYS A 68 4.82 3.70 18.14
C LYS A 68 4.28 4.34 16.86
N GLU A 69 5.15 4.93 16.04
CA GLU A 69 4.79 5.50 14.73
C GLU A 69 4.36 4.42 13.75
N VAL A 70 5.03 3.25 13.76
CA VAL A 70 4.61 2.08 12.97
C VAL A 70 3.16 1.69 13.32
N VAL A 71 2.83 1.61 14.60
CA VAL A 71 1.46 1.27 15.04
C VAL A 71 0.45 2.32 14.60
N VAL A 72 0.79 3.61 14.64
CA VAL A 72 -0.07 4.70 14.13
C VAL A 72 -0.31 4.53 12.62
N GLY A 73 0.75 4.29 11.85
CA GLY A 73 0.66 4.06 10.40
C GLY A 73 -0.19 2.83 10.06
N LEU A 74 0.04 1.70 10.72
CA LEU A 74 -0.74 0.47 10.51
C LEU A 74 -2.23 0.66 10.86
N ARG A 75 -2.55 1.46 11.89
CA ARG A 75 -3.94 1.80 12.22
C ARG A 75 -4.59 2.64 11.12
N ARG A 76 -3.87 3.59 10.53
CA ARG A 76 -4.35 4.40 9.39
C ARG A 76 -4.61 3.54 8.15
N ILE A 77 -3.67 2.63 7.82
CA ILE A 77 -3.84 1.66 6.72
C ILE A 77 -5.10 0.83 6.95
N ARG A 78 -5.24 0.21 8.13
CA ARG A 78 -6.42 -0.59 8.47
C ARG A 78 -7.72 0.20 8.36
N GLN A 79 -7.71 1.48 8.74
CA GLN A 79 -8.89 2.33 8.62
C GLN A 79 -9.24 2.60 7.15
N LYS A 80 -8.25 2.93 6.30
CA LYS A 80 -8.45 3.13 4.86
C LYS A 80 -8.91 1.85 4.16
N THR A 81 -8.34 0.68 4.48
CA THR A 81 -8.80 -0.60 3.95
C THR A 81 -10.27 -0.85 4.29
N ARG A 82 -10.68 -0.59 5.53
CA ARG A 82 -12.09 -0.68 5.95
C ARG A 82 -13.00 0.32 5.24
N MET A 83 -12.51 1.50 4.87
CA MET A 83 -13.32 2.46 4.11
C MET A 83 -13.55 1.97 2.68
N ILE A 84 -12.52 1.44 2.04
CA ILE A 84 -12.63 0.81 0.71
C ILE A 84 -13.61 -0.35 0.79
N GLU A 85 -13.43 -1.26 1.76
CA GLU A 85 -14.33 -2.39 2.01
C GLU A 85 -15.77 -1.97 2.40
N GLY A 86 -15.90 -0.91 3.19
CA GLY A 86 -17.16 -0.42 3.75
C GLY A 86 -17.99 0.41 2.78
N GLN A 87 -17.36 1.17 1.88
CA GLN A 87 -18.03 1.81 0.74
C GLN A 87 -18.76 0.76 -0.13
N PHE A 88 -18.23 -0.47 -0.22
CA PHE A 88 -18.91 -1.56 -0.91
C PHE A 88 -20.21 -2.05 -0.25
N LYS A 89 -20.38 -1.84 1.07
CA LYS A 89 -21.63 -2.19 1.79
C LYS A 89 -22.69 -1.10 1.72
N TYR A 90 -22.31 0.18 1.64
CA TYR A 90 -23.26 1.30 1.65
C TYR A 90 -23.83 1.66 0.27
N ILE A 91 -23.18 1.25 -0.83
CA ILE A 91 -23.65 1.49 -2.21
C ILE A 91 -24.61 0.39 -2.70
N ARG A 92 -24.72 -0.74 -1.99
CA ARG A 92 -25.66 -1.85 -2.30
C ARG A 92 -27.06 -1.70 -1.68
N ARG A 93 -27.52 -0.47 -1.38
CA ARG A 93 -28.91 -0.21 -0.95
C ARG A 93 -29.67 0.56 -2.01
#